data_AF-A0AAN6E951-F1
#
_entry.id   AF-A0AAN6E951-F1
#
_cell.length_a   1.000
_cell.length_b   1.000
_cell.length_c   1.000
_cell.angle_alpha   90.00
_cell.angle_beta   90.00
_cell.angle_gamma   90.00
#
_symmetry.space_group_name_H-M   'P 1'
#
loop_
_entity.id
_entity.type
_entity.pdbx_description
1 polymer ?
#
loop_
_entity_poly.entity_id
_entity_poly.type
_entity_poly.pdbx_seq_one_letter_code
_entity_poly.pdbx_strand_id
1 'polypeptide(L)'
;MYFPAAFQVLFLALLAAFGWGMNLRLLSRAGVKVRPVLQLAQLPTTHADIDWVDDGLYGNVFRLAAVLSGIASIGWILCAMSRDPAIQTAITLLTYIVIIFVLVVPRRILCYTVRRQFLGLLARIVKPSMTDPVCLADVVMADILTSCARMFADLFLVGCQFGKFIWPKRFGADLSASQGGLSALVQFVRDRHEQDACTSSGMTGMLLVCVPYGFRLRQCINEYLKAAPGSSDARRHMANAIKYASSFPVIALSATQRQVTVDGIMETKYSDWALHAAFGLWVAAVGFNSLYSFYWDVAFDWNLGHSSSGWKLSDLIAPVDDKPPVEMLDTFVESPADALQDGTLSESTLPSTRRDFPWMLRPCLRFASHKLYYIAMALDFLLRVAWTMKLSSYIQIDTMAYGAFWLNALEIYRRWQWTFLRIEKETAL
;
A
#
# COMPACT_ATOMS: atom_id res chain seq x y z
N MET A 1 22.27 20.92 -0.36
CA MET A 1 20.90 21.48 -0.30
C MET A 1 20.14 20.74 0.80
N TYR A 2 19.55 21.45 1.74
CA TYR A 2 18.78 20.86 2.84
C TYR A 2 17.45 20.30 2.30
N PHE A 3 17.12 19.04 2.61
CA PHE A 3 15.85 18.43 2.20
C PHE A 3 15.06 18.00 3.45
N PRO A 4 14.16 18.87 3.96
CA PRO A 4 13.45 18.64 5.22
C PRO A 4 12.57 17.38 5.17
N ALA A 5 12.44 16.67 6.30
CA ALA A 5 11.63 15.46 6.40
C ALA A 5 10.16 15.69 5.99
N ALA A 6 9.60 16.88 6.27
CA ALA A 6 8.26 17.25 5.83
C ALA A 6 8.14 17.22 4.29
N PHE A 7 9.12 17.77 3.57
CA PHE A 7 9.11 17.71 2.10
C PHE A 7 9.40 16.30 1.58
N GLN A 8 10.25 15.52 2.24
CA GLN A 8 10.47 14.10 1.90
C GLN A 8 9.15 13.33 1.80
N VAL A 9 8.26 13.51 2.77
CA VAL A 9 6.92 12.88 2.77
C VAL A 9 6.07 13.32 1.58
N LEU A 10 6.06 14.61 1.24
CA LEU A 10 5.34 15.12 0.07
C LEU A 10 5.86 14.49 -1.22
N PHE A 11 7.17 14.48 -1.43
CA PHE A 11 7.77 13.91 -2.63
C PHE A 11 7.57 12.40 -2.74
N LEU A 12 7.56 11.67 -1.62
CA LEU A 12 7.20 10.24 -1.60
C LEU A 12 5.73 10.01 -1.99
N ALA A 13 4.80 10.83 -1.48
CA ALA A 13 3.38 10.75 -1.88
C ALA A 13 3.20 11.03 -3.37
N LEU A 14 3.92 12.02 -3.90
CA LEU A 14 3.92 12.35 -5.32
C LEU A 14 4.55 11.23 -6.16
N LEU A 15 5.62 10.60 -5.70
CA LEU A 15 6.22 9.44 -6.35
C LEU A 15 5.21 8.29 -6.47
N ALA A 16 4.45 8.00 -5.40
CA ALA A 16 3.38 7.01 -5.45
C ALA A 16 2.27 7.39 -6.45
N ALA A 17 1.90 8.68 -6.54
CA ALA A 17 0.92 9.16 -7.52
C ALA A 17 1.43 9.03 -8.97
N PHE A 18 2.71 9.34 -9.23
CA PHE A 18 3.33 9.10 -10.53
C PHE A 18 3.41 7.62 -10.87
N GLY A 19 3.78 6.77 -9.90
CA GLY A 19 3.76 5.32 -10.04
C GLY A 19 2.38 4.81 -10.43
N TRP A 20 1.33 5.29 -9.77
CA TRP A 20 -0.05 4.97 -10.15
C TRP A 20 -0.38 5.40 -11.58
N GLY A 21 -0.05 6.63 -11.98
CA GLY A 21 -0.22 7.10 -13.36
C GLY A 21 0.53 6.23 -14.38
N MET A 22 1.75 5.78 -14.04
CA MET A 22 2.53 4.87 -14.87
C MET A 22 1.87 3.50 -15.00
N ASN A 23 1.36 2.92 -13.91
CA ASN A 23 0.59 1.67 -13.95
C ASN A 23 -0.58 1.77 -14.91
N LEU A 24 -1.40 2.83 -14.78
CA LEU A 24 -2.54 3.04 -15.68
C LEU A 24 -2.12 3.16 -17.15
N ARG A 25 -1.05 3.90 -17.43
CA ARG A 25 -0.53 4.08 -18.81
C ARG A 25 -0.01 2.77 -19.40
N LEU A 26 0.75 2.00 -18.63
CA LEU A 26 1.32 0.73 -19.09
C LEU A 26 0.23 -0.33 -19.29
N LEU A 27 -0.74 -0.41 -18.39
CA LEU A 27 -1.89 -1.30 -18.51
C LEU A 27 -2.77 -0.95 -19.72
N SER A 28 -3.03 0.34 -19.94
CA SER A 28 -3.74 0.84 -21.13
C SER A 28 -2.99 0.46 -22.42
N ARG A 29 -1.66 0.61 -22.47
CA ARG A 29 -0.85 0.16 -23.61
C ARG A 29 -0.83 -1.34 -23.83
N ALA A 30 -0.95 -2.12 -22.77
CA ALA A 30 -1.14 -3.55 -22.89
C ALA A 30 -2.55 -3.92 -23.39
N GLY A 31 -3.48 -2.96 -23.51
CA GLY A 31 -4.88 -3.19 -23.88
C GLY A 31 -5.76 -3.64 -22.72
N VAL A 32 -5.40 -3.33 -21.46
CA VAL A 32 -6.26 -3.59 -20.29
C VAL A 32 -7.29 -2.47 -20.17
N LYS A 33 -8.58 -2.82 -20.10
CA LYS A 33 -9.63 -1.88 -19.67
C LYS A 33 -9.61 -1.77 -18.16
N VAL A 34 -9.00 -0.71 -17.62
CA VAL A 34 -8.67 -0.62 -16.19
C VAL A 34 -9.90 -0.34 -15.31
N ARG A 35 -10.85 0.48 -15.77
CA ARG A 35 -12.02 0.87 -14.96
C ARG A 35 -12.92 -0.30 -14.55
N PRO A 36 -13.30 -1.23 -15.44
CA PRO A 36 -14.09 -2.40 -15.06
C PRO A 36 -13.34 -3.32 -14.10
N VAL A 37 -12.04 -3.56 -14.34
CA VAL A 37 -11.21 -4.43 -13.51
C VAL A 37 -11.09 -3.90 -12.09
N LEU A 38 -10.87 -2.59 -11.94
CA LEU A 38 -10.83 -1.93 -10.65
C LEU A 38 -12.22 -1.71 -10.03
N GLN A 39 -13.30 -2.03 -10.77
CA GLN A 39 -14.69 -1.83 -10.34
C GLN A 39 -15.00 -0.38 -9.95
N LEU A 40 -14.36 0.58 -10.63
CA LEU A 40 -14.49 2.02 -10.33
C LEU A 40 -15.90 2.58 -10.61
N ALA A 41 -16.71 1.87 -11.39
CA ALA A 41 -18.09 2.25 -11.72
C ALA A 41 -19.06 2.18 -10.52
N GLN A 42 -18.70 1.47 -9.46
CA GLN A 42 -19.49 1.41 -8.22
C GLN A 42 -19.34 2.67 -7.34
N LEU A 43 -18.43 3.58 -7.69
CA LEU A 43 -18.38 4.91 -7.08
C LEU A 43 -19.54 5.75 -7.61
N PRO A 44 -20.27 6.49 -6.76
CA PRO A 44 -21.41 7.31 -7.17
C PRO A 44 -20.94 8.45 -8.09
N THR A 45 -20.86 8.12 -9.37
CA THR A 45 -20.70 9.03 -10.49
C THR A 45 -22.06 9.08 -11.16
N THR A 46 -22.62 10.28 -11.26
CA THR A 46 -23.86 10.54 -11.98
C THR A 46 -23.79 9.88 -13.35
N HIS A 47 -24.83 9.13 -13.74
CA HIS A 47 -24.95 8.30 -14.95
C HIS A 47 -24.62 8.99 -16.30
N ALA A 48 -24.27 10.27 -16.31
CA ALA A 48 -23.92 11.06 -17.49
C ALA A 48 -22.41 11.08 -17.85
N ASP A 49 -21.52 10.43 -17.06
CA ASP A 49 -20.05 10.46 -17.28
C ASP A 49 -19.46 9.12 -17.80
N ILE A 50 -20.31 8.19 -18.27
CA ILE A 50 -19.94 6.79 -18.55
C ILE A 50 -19.15 6.62 -19.87
N ASP A 51 -19.19 7.58 -20.80
CA ASP A 51 -18.63 7.42 -22.16
C ASP A 51 -17.23 8.01 -22.42
N TRP A 52 -16.56 8.62 -21.43
CA TRP A 52 -15.25 9.22 -21.67
C TRP A 52 -14.11 8.20 -21.52
N VAL A 53 -13.76 7.60 -22.67
CA VAL A 53 -12.48 6.98 -23.09
C VAL A 53 -11.39 6.90 -21.99
N ASP A 54 -10.93 5.68 -21.70
CA ASP A 54 -9.84 5.35 -20.77
C ASP A 54 -8.55 6.20 -20.97
N ASP A 55 -8.35 6.76 -22.16
CA ASP A 55 -7.20 7.60 -22.55
C ASP A 55 -7.03 8.87 -21.70
N GLY A 56 -8.11 9.38 -21.08
CA GLY A 56 -8.06 10.58 -20.25
C GLY A 56 -7.63 10.33 -18.80
N LEU A 57 -7.74 9.10 -18.28
CA LEU A 57 -7.59 8.85 -16.84
C LEU A 57 -6.14 9.00 -16.38
N TYR A 58 -5.20 8.27 -17.00
CA TYR A 58 -3.78 8.37 -16.65
C TYR A 58 -3.22 9.77 -16.95
N GLY A 59 -3.69 10.41 -18.03
CA GLY A 59 -3.31 11.78 -18.38
C GLY A 59 -3.71 12.78 -17.29
N ASN A 60 -4.93 12.66 -16.75
CA ASN A 60 -5.40 13.51 -15.65
C ASN A 60 -4.67 13.21 -14.33
N VAL A 61 -4.32 11.95 -14.05
CA VAL A 61 -3.47 11.60 -12.89
C VAL A 61 -2.11 12.27 -13.00
N PHE A 62 -1.43 12.16 -14.15
CA PHE A 62 -0.13 12.82 -14.36
C PHE A 62 -0.23 14.34 -14.27
N ARG A 63 -1.26 14.96 -14.85
CA ARG A 63 -1.49 16.41 -14.76
C ARG A 63 -1.65 16.87 -13.32
N LEU A 64 -2.48 16.18 -12.54
CA LEU A 64 -2.68 16.49 -11.12
C LEU A 64 -1.37 16.32 -10.34
N ALA A 65 -0.66 15.20 -10.51
CA ALA A 65 0.62 14.94 -9.85
C ALA A 65 1.68 15.99 -10.20
N ALA A 66 1.74 16.44 -11.46
CA ALA A 66 2.65 17.50 -11.90
C ALA A 66 2.34 18.85 -11.24
N VAL A 67 1.04 19.23 -11.17
CA VAL A 67 0.63 20.47 -10.48
C VAL A 67 1.01 20.43 -9.00
N LEU A 68 0.72 19.33 -8.31
CA LEU A 68 1.06 19.18 -6.89
C LEU A 68 2.59 19.14 -6.66
N SER A 69 3.34 18.56 -7.60
CA SER A 69 4.81 18.58 -7.58
C SER A 69 5.37 19.98 -7.75
N GLY A 70 4.80 20.79 -8.66
CA GLY A 70 5.17 22.20 -8.80
C GLY A 70 4.97 22.98 -7.50
N ILE A 71 3.84 22.80 -6.82
CA ILE A 71 3.56 23.42 -5.52
C ILE A 71 4.57 22.96 -4.46
N ALA A 72 4.83 21.64 -4.36
CA ALA A 72 5.79 21.08 -3.41
C ALA A 72 7.23 21.56 -3.67
N SER A 73 7.65 21.62 -4.93
CA SER A 73 8.97 22.11 -5.34
C SER A 73 9.15 23.60 -5.05
N ILE A 74 8.14 24.43 -5.34
CA ILE A 74 8.18 25.86 -5.00
C ILE A 74 8.29 26.03 -3.48
N GLY A 75 7.47 25.32 -2.71
CA GLY A 75 7.53 25.34 -1.25
C GLY A 75 8.89 24.91 -0.71
N TRP A 76 9.47 23.85 -1.27
CA TRP A 76 10.79 23.35 -0.85
C TRP A 76 11.90 24.35 -1.18
N ILE A 77 11.89 24.93 -2.38
CA ILE A 77 12.89 25.93 -2.79
C ILE A 77 12.82 27.16 -1.88
N LEU A 78 11.62 27.70 -1.63
CA LEU A 78 11.43 28.83 -0.73
C LEU A 78 11.92 28.51 0.70
N CYS A 79 11.64 27.30 1.18
CA CYS A 79 12.12 26.82 2.47
C CYS A 79 13.65 26.72 2.51
N ALA A 80 14.27 26.16 1.46
CA ALA A 80 15.73 26.03 1.35
C ALA A 80 16.46 27.37 1.21
N MET A 81 15.79 28.40 0.69
CA MET A 81 16.33 29.76 0.61
C MET A 81 16.24 30.53 1.93
N SER A 82 15.31 30.15 2.83
CA SER A 82 15.17 30.77 4.13
C SER A 82 16.24 30.31 5.10
N ARG A 83 16.85 31.25 5.83
CA ARG A 83 17.74 30.95 6.97
C ARG A 83 17.03 30.98 8.31
N ASP A 84 15.81 31.53 8.37
CA ASP A 84 15.02 31.60 9.59
C ASP A 84 14.15 30.33 9.73
N PRO A 85 14.32 29.53 10.80
CA PRO A 85 13.50 28.35 11.07
C PRO A 85 12.00 28.66 11.12
N ALA A 86 11.62 29.85 11.58
CA ALA A 86 10.21 30.24 11.66
C ALA A 86 9.56 30.37 10.29
N ILE A 87 10.28 31.00 9.37
CA ILE A 87 9.85 31.16 7.99
C ILE A 87 9.82 29.79 7.31
N GLN A 88 10.78 28.89 7.59
CA GLN A 88 10.79 27.52 7.06
C GLN A 88 9.55 26.72 7.49
N THR A 89 9.17 26.79 8.78
CA THR A 89 7.95 26.16 9.27
C THR A 89 6.70 26.74 8.60
N ALA A 90 6.58 28.07 8.51
CA ALA A 90 5.44 28.72 7.87
C ALA A 90 5.29 28.33 6.38
N ILE A 91 6.39 28.32 5.62
CA ILE A 91 6.40 27.89 4.22
C ILE A 91 5.97 26.43 4.08
N THR A 92 6.48 25.55 4.95
CA THR A 92 6.13 24.13 4.96
C THR A 92 4.63 23.97 5.19
N LEU A 93 4.08 24.61 6.22
CA LEU A 93 2.66 24.57 6.55
C LEU A 93 1.79 25.09 5.41
N LEU A 94 2.13 26.24 4.84
CA LEU A 94 1.42 26.82 3.71
C LEU A 94 1.39 25.86 2.51
N THR A 95 2.52 25.19 2.23
CA THR A 95 2.61 24.21 1.14
C THR A 95 1.64 23.05 1.35
N TYR A 96 1.59 22.49 2.56
CA TYR A 96 0.64 21.42 2.91
C TYR A 96 -0.82 21.88 2.79
N ILE A 97 -1.14 23.08 3.31
CA ILE A 97 -2.49 23.65 3.22
C ILE A 97 -2.92 23.81 1.76
N VAL A 98 -2.05 24.35 0.90
CA VAL A 98 -2.35 24.54 -0.52
C VAL A 98 -2.54 23.19 -1.22
N ILE A 99 -1.69 22.20 -0.97
CA ILE A 99 -1.84 20.84 -1.54
C ILE A 99 -3.16 20.20 -1.11
N ILE A 100 -3.48 20.24 0.19
CA ILE A 100 -4.73 19.69 0.72
C ILE A 100 -5.93 20.43 0.11
N PHE A 101 -5.88 21.76 0.03
CA PHE A 101 -6.92 22.58 -0.60
C PHE A 101 -7.16 22.18 -2.05
N VAL A 102 -6.10 22.04 -2.85
CA VAL A 102 -6.18 21.58 -4.25
C VAL A 102 -6.81 20.18 -4.32
N LEU A 103 -6.50 19.28 -3.40
CA LEU A 103 -7.10 17.94 -3.37
C LEU A 103 -8.60 17.98 -3.03
N VAL A 104 -9.01 18.74 -2.02
CA VAL A 104 -10.39 18.69 -1.48
C VAL A 104 -11.38 19.65 -2.14
N VAL A 105 -10.91 20.67 -2.88
CA VAL A 105 -11.81 21.69 -3.44
C VAL A 105 -12.90 21.08 -4.34
N PRO A 106 -14.20 21.24 -4.03
CA PRO A 106 -15.27 20.52 -4.72
C PRO A 106 -15.62 21.10 -6.12
N ARG A 107 -14.92 22.15 -6.55
CA ARG A 107 -15.11 22.80 -7.85
C ARG A 107 -14.61 21.91 -8.99
N ARG A 108 -15.27 21.97 -10.15
CA ARG A 108 -14.91 21.25 -11.40
C ARG A 108 -13.64 21.82 -12.09
N ILE A 109 -12.58 22.02 -11.32
CA ILE A 109 -11.27 22.51 -11.75
C ILE A 109 -10.21 21.45 -11.47
N LEU A 110 -9.04 21.54 -12.13
CA LEU A 110 -7.84 20.74 -11.85
C LEU A 110 -8.15 19.23 -11.68
N CYS A 111 -8.51 18.55 -12.77
CA CYS A 111 -8.73 17.10 -12.77
C CYS A 111 -9.77 16.63 -11.72
N TYR A 112 -10.89 17.34 -11.60
CA TYR A 112 -11.96 17.10 -10.60
C TYR A 112 -12.35 15.63 -10.43
N THR A 113 -12.54 14.89 -11.53
CA THR A 113 -12.93 13.48 -11.50
C THR A 113 -11.90 12.62 -10.77
N VAL A 114 -10.61 12.82 -11.04
CA VAL A 114 -9.52 12.07 -10.37
C VAL A 114 -9.48 12.39 -8.89
N ARG A 115 -9.60 13.68 -8.53
CA ARG A 115 -9.61 14.11 -7.12
C ARG A 115 -10.78 13.51 -6.36
N ARG A 116 -11.99 13.55 -6.93
CA ARG A 116 -13.19 12.98 -6.31
C ARG A 116 -13.12 11.46 -6.19
N GLN A 117 -12.60 10.76 -7.20
CA GLN A 117 -12.37 9.31 -7.13
C GLN A 117 -11.36 8.96 -6.03
N PHE A 118 -10.23 9.66 -5.97
CA PHE A 118 -9.22 9.47 -4.93
C PHE A 118 -9.80 9.66 -3.52
N LEU A 119 -10.51 10.78 -3.28
CA LEU A 119 -11.14 11.06 -1.99
C LEU A 119 -12.26 10.07 -1.65
N GLY A 120 -13.02 9.61 -2.66
CA GLY A 120 -14.04 8.59 -2.50
C GLY A 120 -13.46 7.25 -2.05
N LEU A 121 -12.37 6.81 -2.68
CA LEU A 121 -11.66 5.58 -2.30
C LEU A 121 -11.09 5.70 -0.88
N LEU A 122 -10.43 6.81 -0.54
CA LEU A 122 -9.94 7.04 0.81
C LEU A 122 -11.08 7.02 1.84
N ALA A 123 -12.21 7.66 1.56
CA ALA A 123 -13.35 7.67 2.45
C ALA A 123 -13.94 6.27 2.67
N ARG A 124 -14.02 5.43 1.65
CA ARG A 124 -14.48 4.02 1.76
C ARG A 124 -13.55 3.15 2.60
N ILE A 125 -12.25 3.39 2.51
CA ILE A 125 -11.24 2.64 3.29
C ILE A 125 -11.29 3.06 4.76
N VAL A 126 -11.34 4.36 5.03
CA VAL A 126 -11.32 4.92 6.39
C VAL A 126 -12.64 4.67 7.12
N LYS A 127 -13.78 4.74 6.43
CA LYS A 127 -15.08 4.47 7.06
C LYS A 127 -15.26 2.96 7.29
N PRO A 128 -15.46 2.52 8.54
CA PRO A 128 -15.60 1.10 8.87
C PRO A 128 -16.98 0.61 8.42
N SER A 129 -17.08 0.10 7.19
CA SER A 129 -18.24 -0.63 6.71
C SER A 129 -17.92 -2.12 6.61
N MET A 130 -18.65 -2.95 7.36
CA MET A 130 -18.58 -4.42 7.25
C MET A 130 -19.65 -4.99 6.30
N THR A 131 -20.56 -4.15 5.82
CA THR A 131 -21.64 -4.56 4.92
C THR A 131 -21.24 -4.38 3.45
N ASP A 132 -20.48 -3.33 3.14
CA ASP A 132 -20.14 -3.03 1.75
C ASP A 132 -19.16 -4.05 1.17
N PRO A 133 -19.29 -4.41 -0.13
CA PRO A 133 -18.32 -5.26 -0.81
C PRO A 133 -16.97 -4.54 -0.91
N VAL A 134 -15.88 -5.30 -0.84
CA VAL A 134 -14.53 -4.78 -1.02
C VAL A 134 -14.14 -4.86 -2.50
N CYS A 135 -14.08 -3.72 -3.18
CA CYS A 135 -13.69 -3.67 -4.58
C CYS A 135 -12.17 -3.81 -4.73
N LEU A 136 -11.71 -4.22 -5.92
CA LEU A 136 -10.28 -4.29 -6.22
C LEU A 136 -9.59 -2.93 -6.07
N ALA A 137 -10.24 -1.82 -6.44
CA ALA A 137 -9.71 -0.47 -6.20
C ALA A 137 -9.43 -0.18 -4.71
N ASP A 138 -10.30 -0.67 -3.81
CA ASP A 138 -10.12 -0.47 -2.37
C ASP A 138 -8.95 -1.30 -1.84
N VAL A 139 -8.76 -2.51 -2.38
CA VAL A 139 -7.62 -3.38 -2.10
C VAL A 139 -6.31 -2.72 -2.53
N VAL A 140 -6.22 -2.30 -3.80
CA VAL A 140 -5.02 -1.68 -4.36
C VAL A 140 -4.67 -0.40 -3.61
N MET A 141 -5.64 0.47 -3.36
CA MET A 141 -5.42 1.71 -2.61
C MET A 141 -4.94 1.42 -1.19
N ALA A 142 -5.60 0.51 -0.45
CA ALA A 142 -5.19 0.19 0.91
C ALA A 142 -3.79 -0.47 0.95
N ASP A 143 -3.41 -1.27 -0.05
CA ASP A 143 -2.05 -1.81 -0.16
C ASP A 143 -1.01 -0.72 -0.46
N ILE A 144 -1.34 0.29 -1.30
CA ILE A 144 -0.49 1.49 -1.48
C ILE A 144 -0.32 2.23 -0.14
N LEU A 145 -1.39 2.36 0.65
CA LEU A 145 -1.30 2.98 1.98
C LEU A 145 -0.40 2.19 2.96
N THR A 146 -0.35 0.85 2.87
CA THR A 146 0.59 0.05 3.69
C THR A 146 2.05 0.34 3.35
N SER A 147 2.37 0.52 2.06
CA SER A 147 3.70 0.93 1.60
C SER A 147 4.02 2.38 2.03
N CYS A 148 3.00 3.19 2.29
CA CYS A 148 3.11 4.56 2.81
C CYS A 148 3.02 4.63 4.35
N ALA A 149 3.00 3.52 5.09
CA ALA A 149 2.65 3.52 6.51
C ALA A 149 3.51 4.46 7.38
N ARG A 150 4.82 4.53 7.11
CA ARG A 150 5.72 5.46 7.84
C ARG A 150 5.36 6.93 7.61
N MET A 151 4.87 7.26 6.42
CA MET A 151 4.47 8.63 6.07
C MET A 151 3.35 9.13 6.98
N PHE A 152 2.48 8.26 7.50
CA PHE A 152 1.42 8.67 8.44
C PHE A 152 1.98 9.18 9.77
N ALA A 153 3.01 8.52 10.31
CA ALA A 153 3.70 8.99 11.52
C ALA A 153 4.40 10.34 11.26
N ASP A 154 5.05 10.48 10.12
CA ASP A 154 5.76 11.72 9.76
C ASP A 154 4.76 12.87 9.47
N LEU A 155 3.61 12.59 8.85
CA LEU A 155 2.50 13.55 8.67
C LEU A 155 1.93 14.01 10.00
N PHE A 156 1.82 13.11 10.99
CA PHE A 156 1.39 13.49 12.32
C PHE A 156 2.38 14.44 12.99
N LEU A 157 3.69 14.23 12.83
CA LEU A 157 4.70 15.16 13.35
C LEU A 157 4.54 16.55 12.71
N VAL A 158 4.32 16.62 11.39
CA VAL A 158 4.01 17.89 10.69
C VAL A 158 2.72 18.51 11.24
N GLY A 159 1.67 17.71 11.44
CA GLY A 159 0.42 18.16 12.03
C GLY A 159 0.54 18.63 13.49
N CYS A 160 1.41 18.01 14.28
CA CYS A 160 1.68 18.41 15.66
C CYS A 160 2.42 19.76 15.70
N GLN A 161 3.41 19.96 14.82
CA GLN A 161 4.05 21.25 14.63
C GLN A 161 3.03 22.33 14.21
N PHE A 162 2.08 21.98 13.36
CA PHE A 162 0.98 22.87 12.99
C PHE A 162 0.04 23.19 14.16
N GLY A 163 -0.31 22.21 14.98
CA GLY A 163 -1.16 22.39 16.16
C GLY A 163 -0.55 23.36 17.17
N LYS A 164 0.78 23.29 17.38
CA LYS A 164 1.53 24.25 18.19
C LYS A 164 1.42 25.68 17.62
N PHE A 165 1.43 25.83 16.30
CA PHE A 165 1.28 27.12 15.61
C PHE A 165 -0.12 27.73 15.75
N ILE A 166 -1.18 26.93 15.55
CA ILE A 166 -2.56 27.44 15.62
C ILE A 166 -3.00 27.71 17.07
N TRP A 167 -2.68 26.79 17.99
CA TRP A 167 -3.28 26.79 19.32
C TRP A 167 -2.22 26.84 20.43
N PRO A 168 -1.51 27.97 20.58
CA PRO A 168 -0.36 28.08 21.48
C PRO A 168 -0.70 27.85 22.95
N LYS A 169 -1.87 28.34 23.42
CA LYS A 169 -2.30 28.25 24.82
C LYS A 169 -2.60 26.83 25.30
N ARG A 170 -3.12 25.95 24.43
CA ARG A 170 -3.42 24.53 24.79
C ARG A 170 -2.19 23.66 24.87
N PHE A 171 -1.09 24.09 24.25
CA PHE A 171 0.21 23.46 24.39
C PHE A 171 1.09 24.16 25.44
N GLY A 172 0.50 24.97 26.33
CA GLY A 172 1.18 25.53 27.51
C GLY A 172 1.94 26.84 27.28
N ALA A 173 1.57 27.66 26.30
CA ALA A 173 2.17 28.99 26.12
C ALA A 173 1.39 30.07 26.88
N ASP A 174 2.04 30.71 27.86
CA ASP A 174 1.60 31.97 28.44
C ASP A 174 1.94 33.12 27.50
N LEU A 175 1.07 33.35 26.51
CA LEU A 175 1.14 34.59 25.72
C LEU A 175 0.66 35.75 26.60
N SER A 176 1.60 36.45 27.22
CA SER A 176 1.38 37.83 27.67
C SER A 176 1.11 38.68 26.42
N ALA A 177 -0.09 39.23 26.37
CA ALA A 177 -0.59 40.01 25.26
C ALA A 177 0.25 41.28 25.06
N SER A 178 0.99 41.37 23.95
CA SER A 178 1.22 42.63 23.24
C SER A 178 1.84 42.37 21.86
N GLN A 179 1.25 42.97 20.84
CA GLN A 179 1.53 42.89 19.39
C GLN A 179 0.85 41.74 18.63
N GLY A 180 -0.15 42.11 17.82
CA GLY A 180 -0.77 41.24 16.83
C GLY A 180 -0.07 41.33 15.47
N GLY A 181 -0.09 40.24 14.70
CA GLY A 181 0.38 40.20 13.32
C GLY A 181 1.54 39.23 13.06
N LEU A 182 2.14 39.35 11.87
CA LEU A 182 3.24 38.52 11.37
C LEU A 182 4.48 38.55 12.29
N SER A 183 4.70 39.64 13.04
CA SER A 183 5.82 39.80 13.98
C SER A 183 5.69 38.91 15.21
N ALA A 184 4.50 38.83 15.82
CA ALA A 184 4.24 37.91 16.92
C ALA A 184 4.26 36.45 16.48
N LEU A 185 3.89 36.19 15.23
CA LEU A 185 4.03 34.88 14.59
C LEU A 185 5.50 34.47 14.46
N VAL A 186 6.36 35.39 14.01
CA VAL A 186 7.80 35.16 13.86
C VAL A 186 8.49 34.98 15.23
N GLN A 187 8.13 35.80 16.22
CA GLN A 187 8.65 35.69 17.59
C GLN A 187 8.21 34.38 18.27
N PHE A 188 6.93 34.01 18.12
CA PHE A 188 6.36 32.77 18.67
C PHE A 188 7.02 31.50 18.12
N VAL A 189 7.34 31.48 16.83
CA VAL A 189 7.97 30.30 16.22
C VAL A 189 9.45 30.18 16.60
N ARG A 190 10.13 31.30 16.91
CA ARG A 190 11.53 31.31 17.36
C ARG A 190 11.71 30.69 18.75
N ASP A 191 10.80 30.91 19.68
CA ASP A 191 10.91 30.46 21.09
C ASP A 191 10.53 28.98 21.33
N ARG A 192 9.97 28.27 20.35
CA ARG A 192 9.39 26.92 20.54
C ARG A 192 10.16 25.78 19.88
N HIS A 193 11.36 26.06 19.37
CA HIS A 193 12.28 25.04 18.85
C HIS A 193 12.86 24.13 19.97
N GLU A 194 12.54 24.40 21.24
CA GLU A 194 13.20 23.80 22.41
C GLU A 194 12.30 22.90 23.31
N GLN A 195 11.00 22.68 23.01
CA GLN A 195 10.14 21.82 23.85
C GLN A 195 9.53 20.61 23.12
N ASP A 196 10.07 19.43 23.48
CA ASP A 196 9.84 18.04 23.02
C ASP A 196 8.43 17.46 23.22
N ALA A 197 7.37 18.27 23.19
CA ALA A 197 6.00 17.78 23.39
C ALA A 197 5.45 16.92 22.23
N CYS A 198 5.98 17.03 21.01
CA CYS A 198 5.53 16.21 19.86
C CYS A 198 6.29 14.88 19.73
N THR A 199 7.37 14.71 20.50
CA THR A 199 8.29 13.58 20.45
C THR A 199 8.00 12.54 21.55
N SER A 200 7.20 12.88 22.57
CA SER A 200 7.08 12.10 23.81
C SER A 200 6.16 10.88 23.78
N SER A 201 5.52 10.54 22.65
CA SER A 201 4.67 9.34 22.57
C SER A 201 5.07 8.45 21.39
N GLY A 202 6.16 7.70 21.54
CA GLY A 202 6.52 6.61 20.60
C GLY A 202 5.34 5.67 20.30
N MET A 203 4.41 5.52 21.25
CA MET A 203 3.15 4.81 21.09
C MET A 203 2.22 5.43 20.03
N THR A 204 2.11 6.77 19.93
CA THR A 204 1.28 7.42 18.91
C THR A 204 1.84 7.18 17.51
N GLY A 205 3.16 7.30 17.34
CA GLY A 205 3.82 6.97 16.07
C GLY A 205 3.60 5.52 15.66
N MET A 206 3.73 4.59 16.61
CA MET A 206 3.45 3.17 16.42
C MET A 206 2.01 2.92 15.94
N LEU A 207 1.02 3.49 16.64
CA LEU A 207 -0.40 3.35 16.29
C LEU A 207 -0.70 3.89 14.89
N LEU A 208 -0.09 5.01 14.49
CA LEU A 208 -0.28 5.59 13.16
C LEU A 208 0.31 4.72 12.05
N VAL A 209 1.47 4.09 12.27
CA VAL A 209 2.03 3.12 11.31
C VAL A 209 1.14 1.89 11.19
N CYS A 210 0.46 1.49 12.28
CA CYS A 210 -0.48 0.37 12.29
C CYS A 210 -1.79 0.63 11.51
N VAL A 211 -2.21 1.90 11.35
CA VAL A 211 -3.48 2.28 10.71
C VAL A 211 -3.71 1.63 9.32
N PRO A 212 -2.82 1.78 8.33
CA PRO A 212 -3.06 1.21 7.00
C PRO A 212 -3.12 -0.32 6.99
N TYR A 213 -2.36 -1.00 7.85
CA TYR A 213 -2.47 -2.46 8.02
C TYR A 213 -3.81 -2.85 8.63
N GLY A 214 -4.33 -2.05 9.57
CA GLY A 214 -5.67 -2.21 10.12
C GLY A 214 -6.77 -2.10 9.07
N PHE A 215 -6.64 -1.20 8.10
CA PHE A 215 -7.59 -1.11 6.99
C PHE A 215 -7.65 -2.38 6.15
N ARG A 216 -6.49 -2.95 5.78
CA ARG A 216 -6.44 -4.21 5.01
C ARG A 216 -6.93 -5.39 5.86
N LEU A 217 -6.54 -5.47 7.12
CA LEU A 217 -7.03 -6.50 8.04
C LEU A 217 -8.57 -6.49 8.10
N ARG A 218 -9.18 -5.31 8.26
CA ARG A 218 -10.63 -5.15 8.27
C ARG A 218 -11.27 -5.65 6.98
N GLN A 219 -10.72 -5.27 5.82
CA GLN A 219 -11.22 -5.71 4.52
C GLN A 219 -11.15 -7.24 4.39
N CYS A 220 -10.04 -7.87 4.81
CA CYS A 220 -9.89 -9.32 4.78
C CYS A 220 -10.89 -10.04 5.70
N ILE A 221 -11.12 -9.50 6.91
CA ILE A 221 -12.10 -10.06 7.85
C ILE A 221 -13.53 -9.91 7.32
N ASN A 222 -13.88 -8.77 6.73
CA ASN A 222 -15.19 -8.55 6.11
C ASN A 222 -15.49 -9.60 5.03
N GLU A 223 -14.55 -9.81 4.09
CA GLU A 223 -14.71 -10.83 3.04
C GLU A 223 -14.72 -12.25 3.60
N TYR A 224 -13.94 -12.54 4.64
CA TYR A 224 -14.00 -13.84 5.33
C TYR A 224 -15.37 -14.13 5.93
N LEU A 225 -15.97 -13.14 6.61
CA LEU A 225 -17.28 -13.28 7.24
C LEU A 225 -18.43 -13.44 6.22
N LYS A 226 -18.23 -12.98 4.98
CA LYS A 226 -19.19 -13.12 3.88
C LYS A 226 -19.00 -14.39 3.06
N ALA A 227 -17.81 -14.97 3.07
CA ALA A 227 -17.52 -16.20 2.35
C ALA A 227 -18.25 -17.40 2.97
N ALA A 228 -18.61 -18.38 2.14
CA ALA A 228 -19.26 -19.60 2.61
C ALA A 228 -18.37 -20.32 3.64
N PRO A 229 -18.88 -20.73 4.81
CA PRO A 229 -18.08 -21.41 5.83
C PRO A 229 -17.38 -22.65 5.28
N GLY A 230 -16.07 -22.77 5.54
CA GLY A 230 -15.25 -23.89 5.08
C GLY A 230 -14.79 -23.83 3.62
N SER A 231 -15.31 -22.90 2.80
CA SER A 231 -14.90 -22.73 1.40
C SER A 231 -13.43 -22.35 1.24
N SER A 232 -12.87 -22.68 0.08
CA SER A 232 -11.54 -22.22 -0.33
C SER A 232 -11.38 -20.68 -0.25
N ASP A 233 -12.43 -19.92 -0.61
CA ASP A 233 -12.44 -18.46 -0.50
C ASP A 233 -12.34 -17.99 0.95
N ALA A 234 -13.08 -18.58 1.88
CA ALA A 234 -12.99 -18.25 3.30
C ALA A 234 -11.56 -18.50 3.84
N ARG A 235 -10.95 -19.64 3.49
CA ARG A 235 -9.55 -19.94 3.88
C ARG A 235 -8.58 -18.90 3.33
N ARG A 236 -8.74 -18.50 2.06
CA ARG A 236 -7.96 -17.42 1.43
C ARG A 236 -8.12 -16.10 2.19
N HIS A 237 -9.34 -15.67 2.49
CA HIS A 237 -9.57 -14.38 3.16
C HIS A 237 -8.99 -14.36 4.59
N MET A 238 -9.11 -15.45 5.35
CA MET A 238 -8.50 -15.59 6.67
C MET A 238 -6.97 -15.58 6.59
N ALA A 239 -6.39 -16.31 5.65
CA ALA A 239 -4.94 -16.33 5.45
C ALA A 239 -4.41 -14.93 5.08
N ASN A 240 -5.15 -14.17 4.25
CA ASN A 240 -4.80 -12.78 3.96
C ASN A 240 -4.92 -11.89 5.20
N ALA A 241 -5.89 -12.13 6.09
CA ALA A 241 -6.00 -11.42 7.36
C ALA A 241 -4.76 -11.66 8.24
N ILE A 242 -4.29 -12.92 8.35
CA ILE A 242 -3.05 -13.28 9.06
C ILE A 242 -1.85 -12.54 8.48
N LYS A 243 -1.79 -12.37 7.15
CA LYS A 243 -0.72 -11.63 6.48
C LYS A 243 -0.60 -10.20 7.03
N TYR A 244 -1.69 -9.44 7.01
CA TYR A 244 -1.65 -8.07 7.52
C TYR A 244 -1.54 -8.02 9.06
N ALA A 245 -2.13 -8.97 9.78
CA ALA A 245 -1.99 -9.08 11.22
C ALA A 245 -0.54 -9.31 11.67
N SER A 246 0.24 -10.07 10.90
CA SER A 246 1.65 -10.32 11.20
C SER A 246 2.54 -9.06 11.20
N SER A 247 2.05 -7.93 10.69
CA SER A 247 2.77 -6.66 10.72
C SER A 247 2.72 -5.97 12.09
N PHE A 248 1.67 -6.19 12.90
CA PHE A 248 1.54 -5.52 14.20
C PHE A 248 2.65 -5.92 15.20
N PRO A 249 3.01 -7.22 15.37
CA PRO A 249 4.13 -7.60 16.23
C PRO A 249 5.45 -6.98 15.77
N VAL A 250 5.70 -6.94 14.46
CA VAL A 250 6.89 -6.30 13.88
C VAL A 250 6.97 -4.83 14.28
N ILE A 251 5.88 -4.08 14.10
CA ILE A 251 5.83 -2.65 14.41
C ILE A 251 5.98 -2.42 15.92
N ALA A 252 5.29 -3.21 16.75
CA ALA A 252 5.33 -3.09 18.21
C ALA A 252 6.73 -3.37 18.76
N LEU A 253 7.36 -4.46 18.35
CA LEU A 253 8.70 -4.83 18.80
C LEU A 253 9.75 -3.82 18.31
N SER A 254 9.62 -3.28 17.10
CA SER A 254 10.50 -2.23 16.58
C SER A 254 10.39 -0.94 17.41
N ALA A 255 9.17 -0.58 17.85
CA ALA A 255 8.95 0.60 18.69
C ALA A 255 9.55 0.41 20.09
N THR A 256 9.36 -0.77 20.70
CA THR A 256 9.97 -1.11 21.99
C THR A 256 11.49 -1.02 21.93
N GLN A 257 12.12 -1.64 20.92
CA GLN A 257 13.58 -1.59 20.76
C GLN A 257 14.13 -0.17 20.63
N ARG A 258 13.45 0.69 19.86
CA ARG A 258 13.87 2.09 19.69
C ARG A 258 13.80 2.88 21.00
N GLN A 259 12.79 2.63 21.84
CA GLN A 259 12.70 3.25 23.18
C GLN A 259 13.87 2.80 24.07
N VAL A 260 14.21 1.50 24.04
CA VAL A 260 15.36 0.97 24.80
C VAL A 260 16.68 1.63 24.37
N THR A 261 16.91 1.78 23.07
CA THR A 261 18.17 2.34 22.53
C THR A 261 18.30 3.85 22.73
N VAL A 262 17.22 4.62 22.55
CA VAL A 262 17.26 6.10 22.58
C VAL A 262 17.41 6.62 24.00
N ASP A 263 16.72 6.01 24.95
CA ASP A 263 16.66 6.59 26.27
C ASP A 263 17.95 6.33 27.08
N GLY A 264 18.71 5.26 26.83
CA GLY A 264 19.77 4.82 27.77
C GLY A 264 19.25 4.50 29.19
N ILE A 265 17.97 4.77 29.46
CA ILE A 265 17.23 4.66 30.73
C ILE A 265 17.07 3.18 31.15
N MET A 266 17.37 2.22 30.28
CA MET A 266 17.17 0.79 30.56
C MET A 266 18.42 -0.01 30.95
N GLU A 267 19.61 0.59 31.04
CA GLU A 267 20.80 -0.11 31.55
C GLU A 267 20.66 -0.60 33.00
N THR A 268 19.64 -0.18 33.76
CA THR A 268 19.49 -0.53 35.18
C THR A 268 18.23 -1.34 35.53
N LYS A 269 17.30 -1.60 34.59
CA LYS A 269 15.97 -2.16 34.94
C LYS A 269 15.59 -3.49 34.30
N TYR A 270 16.23 -3.89 33.21
CA TYR A 270 15.96 -5.17 32.54
C TYR A 270 17.24 -5.96 32.38
N SER A 271 17.11 -7.28 32.46
CA SER A 271 18.21 -8.22 32.30
C SER A 271 18.54 -8.42 30.83
N ASP A 272 19.82 -8.64 30.52
CA ASP A 272 20.33 -8.85 29.15
C ASP A 272 19.55 -9.90 28.36
N TRP A 273 19.06 -10.95 29.03
CA TRP A 273 18.25 -12.00 28.40
C TRP A 273 16.95 -11.45 27.80
N ALA A 274 16.29 -10.49 28.46
CA ALA A 274 15.02 -9.94 28.00
C ALA A 274 15.21 -9.12 26.73
N LEU A 275 16.33 -8.40 26.62
CA LEU A 275 16.70 -7.65 25.42
C LEU A 275 17.00 -8.58 24.24
N HIS A 276 17.77 -9.64 24.49
CA HIS A 276 18.05 -10.66 23.48
C HIS A 276 16.79 -11.42 23.04
N ALA A 277 15.89 -11.75 23.97
CA ALA A 277 14.62 -12.38 23.67
C ALA A 277 13.72 -11.47 22.82
N ALA A 278 13.63 -10.17 23.16
CA ALA A 278 12.88 -9.20 22.37
C ALA A 278 13.43 -9.05 20.95
N PHE A 279 14.76 -9.03 20.79
CA PHE A 279 15.40 -9.05 19.48
C PHE A 279 15.12 -10.35 18.70
N GLY A 280 15.25 -11.51 19.34
CA GLY A 280 14.93 -12.80 18.72
C GLY A 280 13.47 -12.89 18.26
N LEU A 281 12.54 -12.42 19.09
CA LEU A 281 11.13 -12.35 18.73
C LEU A 281 10.87 -11.39 17.58
N TRP A 282 11.57 -10.25 17.54
CA TRP A 282 11.50 -9.31 16.44
C TRP A 282 12.02 -9.92 15.13
N VAL A 283 13.17 -10.61 15.15
CA VAL A 283 13.71 -11.31 13.97
C VAL A 283 12.72 -12.37 13.47
N ALA A 284 12.14 -13.16 14.38
CA ALA A 284 11.14 -14.17 14.03
C ALA A 284 9.87 -13.54 13.41
N ALA A 285 9.36 -12.46 14.01
CA ALA A 285 8.19 -11.74 13.51
C ALA A 285 8.44 -11.14 12.12
N VAL A 286 9.60 -10.52 11.92
CA VAL A 286 10.02 -9.93 10.65
C VAL A 286 10.23 -11.00 9.57
N GLY A 287 10.88 -12.11 9.93
CA GLY A 287 11.09 -13.25 9.04
C GLY A 287 9.77 -13.87 8.59
N PHE A 288 8.86 -14.14 9.54
CA PHE A 288 7.52 -14.63 9.23
C PHE A 288 6.74 -13.65 8.34
N ASN A 289 6.66 -12.37 8.74
CA ASN A 289 5.95 -11.35 7.98
C ASN A 289 6.47 -11.24 6.54
N SER A 290 7.80 -11.21 6.36
CA SER A 290 8.43 -11.01 5.06
C SER A 290 8.26 -12.21 4.15
N LEU A 291 8.55 -13.42 4.64
CA LEU A 291 8.43 -14.66 3.86
C LEU A 291 6.98 -14.98 3.54
N TYR A 292 6.07 -14.83 4.50
CA TYR A 292 4.65 -15.10 4.29
C TYR A 292 4.03 -14.13 3.29
N SER A 293 4.40 -12.84 3.38
CA SER A 293 3.91 -11.84 2.43
C SER A 293 4.54 -11.99 1.04
N PHE A 294 5.81 -12.42 0.93
CA PHE A 294 6.42 -12.78 -0.36
C PHE A 294 5.69 -13.98 -1.00
N TYR A 295 5.48 -15.04 -0.23
CA TYR A 295 4.68 -16.19 -0.65
C TYR A 295 3.30 -15.74 -1.13
N TRP A 296 2.64 -14.83 -0.40
CA TRP A 296 1.33 -14.31 -0.78
C TRP A 296 1.36 -13.59 -2.13
N ASP A 297 2.35 -12.73 -2.35
CA ASP A 297 2.49 -11.95 -3.58
C ASP A 297 2.62 -12.89 -4.79
N VAL A 298 3.44 -13.95 -4.66
CA VAL A 298 3.66 -14.94 -5.72
C VAL A 298 2.44 -15.85 -5.92
N ALA A 299 1.93 -16.47 -4.84
CA ALA A 299 0.93 -17.53 -4.91
C ALA A 299 -0.49 -17.00 -5.17
N PHE A 300 -0.88 -15.90 -4.52
CA PHE A 300 -2.25 -15.40 -4.55
C PHE A 300 -2.39 -14.12 -5.37
N ASP A 301 -1.47 -13.17 -5.20
CA ASP A 301 -1.62 -11.88 -5.86
C ASP A 301 -1.32 -11.95 -7.35
N TRP A 302 -0.26 -12.67 -7.73
CA TRP A 302 0.13 -12.89 -9.12
C TRP A 302 -0.29 -14.26 -9.68
N ASN A 303 -0.81 -15.16 -8.84
CA ASN A 303 -1.23 -16.51 -9.23
C ASN A 303 -0.12 -17.26 -10.00
N LEU A 304 1.10 -17.21 -9.47
CA LEU A 304 2.28 -17.92 -9.97
C LEU A 304 2.52 -19.18 -9.10
N GLY A 305 3.66 -19.84 -9.30
CA GLY A 305 4.01 -21.07 -8.57
C GLY A 305 3.28 -22.31 -9.09
N HIS A 306 2.95 -22.34 -10.39
CA HIS A 306 2.39 -23.53 -11.02
C HIS A 306 3.50 -24.55 -11.33
N SER A 307 3.24 -25.81 -11.01
CA SER A 307 4.07 -26.95 -11.37
C SER A 307 3.54 -27.64 -12.63
N SER A 308 4.43 -28.30 -13.39
CA SER A 308 4.05 -29.17 -14.51
C SER A 308 3.19 -30.36 -14.08
N SER A 309 3.21 -30.72 -12.78
CA SER A 309 2.34 -31.74 -12.18
C SER A 309 0.90 -31.27 -11.91
N GLY A 310 0.59 -30.00 -12.21
CA GLY A 310 -0.74 -29.42 -11.99
C GLY A 310 -0.95 -28.78 -10.62
N TRP A 311 -0.05 -29.03 -9.66
CA TRP A 311 -0.06 -28.41 -8.34
C TRP A 311 0.27 -26.91 -8.40
N LYS A 312 -0.40 -26.12 -7.56
CA LYS A 312 -0.16 -24.68 -7.43
C LYS A 312 0.24 -24.33 -6.01
N LEU A 313 1.09 -23.32 -5.89
CA LEU A 313 1.50 -22.78 -4.60
C LEU A 313 0.32 -22.30 -3.74
N SER A 314 -0.76 -21.83 -4.35
CA SER A 314 -2.01 -21.44 -3.67
C SER A 314 -2.74 -22.60 -2.98
N ASP A 315 -2.58 -23.83 -3.49
CA ASP A 315 -3.30 -25.02 -3.02
C ASP A 315 -2.86 -25.41 -1.59
N LEU A 316 -1.72 -24.90 -1.13
CA LEU A 316 -1.22 -25.07 0.24
C LEU A 316 -2.17 -24.50 1.30
N ILE A 317 -2.88 -23.41 0.98
CA ILE A 317 -3.78 -22.73 1.92
C ILE A 317 -5.24 -22.88 1.51
N ALA A 318 -5.49 -22.78 0.21
CA ALA A 318 -6.82 -22.73 -0.37
C ALA A 318 -6.87 -23.73 -1.52
N PRO A 319 -6.88 -25.05 -1.24
CA PRO A 319 -7.03 -26.06 -2.28
C PRO A 319 -8.36 -25.82 -3.01
N VAL A 320 -8.39 -26.11 -4.31
CA VAL A 320 -9.64 -26.10 -5.08
C VAL A 320 -10.54 -27.17 -4.47
N ASP A 321 -11.75 -26.78 -4.05
CA ASP A 321 -12.74 -27.77 -3.63
C ASP A 321 -13.15 -28.55 -4.89
N ASP A 322 -12.86 -29.86 -4.95
CA ASP A 322 -13.25 -30.79 -6.02
C ASP A 322 -14.78 -31.01 -6.06
N LYS A 323 -15.57 -29.94 -6.14
CA LYS A 323 -16.93 -30.05 -6.64
C LYS A 323 -16.88 -29.69 -8.12
N PRO A 324 -17.07 -30.66 -9.05
CA PRO A 324 -17.35 -30.29 -10.42
C PRO A 324 -18.55 -29.33 -10.39
N PRO A 325 -18.58 -28.28 -11.24
CA PRO A 325 -19.79 -27.51 -11.40
C PRO A 325 -20.90 -28.48 -11.77
N VAL A 326 -21.98 -28.50 -10.97
CA VAL A 326 -23.16 -29.35 -11.14
C VAL A 326 -23.97 -28.94 -12.41
N GLU A 327 -23.40 -28.12 -13.29
CA GLU A 327 -24.01 -27.64 -14.54
C GLU A 327 -23.14 -27.92 -15.78
N MET A 328 -22.34 -29.00 -15.77
CA MET A 328 -21.78 -29.57 -17.00
C MET A 328 -21.99 -31.09 -17.11
N LEU A 329 -23.11 -31.57 -16.55
CA LEU A 329 -23.73 -32.82 -16.98
C LEU A 329 -24.94 -32.43 -17.84
N ASP A 330 -25.05 -33.00 -19.02
CA ASP A 330 -26.19 -32.94 -19.95
C ASP A 330 -26.29 -31.74 -20.90
N THR A 331 -25.29 -31.57 -21.77
CA THR A 331 -25.56 -31.24 -23.20
C THR A 331 -24.53 -31.92 -24.11
N PHE A 332 -24.42 -33.24 -24.04
CA PHE A 332 -24.22 -34.01 -25.26
C PHE A 332 -25.59 -34.56 -25.62
N VAL A 333 -26.33 -33.79 -26.43
CA VAL A 333 -27.45 -34.34 -27.18
C VAL A 333 -26.83 -35.36 -28.13
N GLU A 334 -26.83 -36.62 -27.74
CA GLU A 334 -26.72 -37.72 -28.69
C GLU A 334 -27.89 -37.55 -29.66
N SER A 335 -27.54 -37.29 -30.92
CA SER A 335 -28.48 -37.42 -32.02
C SER A 335 -28.93 -38.89 -32.07
N PRO A 336 -30.23 -39.21 -32.20
CA PRO A 336 -30.72 -40.59 -32.26
C PRO A 336 -30.22 -41.42 -33.47
N ALA A 337 -29.32 -40.86 -34.29
CA ALA A 337 -28.83 -41.46 -35.51
C ALA A 337 -27.63 -42.42 -35.32
N ASP A 338 -26.94 -42.38 -34.17
CA ASP A 338 -25.69 -43.14 -33.97
C ASP A 338 -25.88 -44.46 -33.19
N ALA A 339 -27.12 -44.85 -32.87
CA ALA A 339 -27.44 -46.07 -32.12
C ALA A 339 -27.34 -47.39 -32.95
N LEU A 340 -26.68 -47.38 -34.10
CA LEU A 340 -26.46 -48.55 -34.95
C LEU A 340 -25.01 -48.61 -35.46
N GLN A 341 -24.06 -48.82 -34.55
CA GLN A 341 -22.79 -49.46 -34.90
C GLN A 341 -22.24 -50.25 -33.71
N ASP A 342 -22.46 -51.56 -33.78
CA ASP A 342 -21.82 -52.58 -32.97
C ASP A 342 -20.32 -52.63 -33.30
N GLY A 343 -19.43 -52.68 -32.29
CA GLY A 343 -18.00 -52.85 -32.54
C GLY A 343 -17.03 -52.35 -31.46
N THR A 344 -16.66 -53.27 -30.56
CA THR A 344 -15.33 -53.38 -29.91
C THR A 344 -14.80 -52.22 -29.06
N LEU A 345 -14.77 -52.49 -27.75
CA LEU A 345 -13.93 -51.87 -26.73
C LEU A 345 -12.52 -51.50 -27.23
N SER A 346 -12.18 -50.22 -27.15
CA SER A 346 -10.80 -49.78 -26.96
C SER A 346 -10.78 -48.67 -25.93
N GLU A 347 -10.17 -48.99 -24.80
CA GLU A 347 -9.82 -48.11 -23.69
C GLU A 347 -8.85 -47.04 -24.22
N SER A 348 -9.42 -45.98 -24.82
CA SER A 348 -8.64 -44.84 -25.30
C SER A 348 -8.14 -44.07 -24.10
N THR A 349 -6.86 -44.27 -23.80
CA THR A 349 -6.06 -43.50 -22.86
C THR A 349 -6.23 -42.02 -23.20
N LEU A 350 -6.94 -41.27 -22.36
CA LEU A 350 -6.96 -39.81 -22.42
C LEU A 350 -5.51 -39.33 -22.39
N PRO A 351 -5.01 -38.61 -23.40
CA PRO A 351 -3.66 -38.07 -23.34
C PRO A 351 -3.64 -37.08 -22.19
N SER A 352 -2.88 -37.38 -21.14
CA SER A 352 -2.49 -36.41 -20.14
C SER A 352 -1.69 -35.34 -20.87
N THR A 353 -2.37 -34.30 -21.35
CA THR A 353 -1.75 -33.14 -21.99
C THR A 353 -0.79 -32.55 -20.97
N ARG A 354 0.49 -32.89 -21.09
CA ARG A 354 1.57 -32.25 -20.37
C ARG A 354 1.47 -30.77 -20.73
N ARG A 355 1.04 -29.95 -19.77
CA ARG A 355 0.86 -28.53 -20.01
C ARG A 355 2.26 -27.92 -20.08
N ASP A 356 2.78 -27.74 -21.29
CA ASP A 356 4.10 -27.17 -21.54
C ASP A 356 4.05 -25.64 -21.33
N PHE A 357 4.14 -25.21 -20.07
CA PHE A 357 4.38 -23.82 -19.70
C PHE A 357 5.59 -23.71 -18.77
N PRO A 358 6.28 -22.55 -18.71
CA PRO A 358 7.50 -22.42 -17.93
C PRO A 358 7.28 -22.66 -16.43
N TRP A 359 8.27 -23.27 -15.77
CA TRP A 359 8.22 -23.59 -14.35
C TRP A 359 7.89 -22.36 -13.48
N MET A 360 6.99 -22.52 -12.50
CA MET A 360 6.43 -21.45 -11.65
C MET A 360 5.57 -20.39 -12.34
N LEU A 361 5.38 -20.42 -13.66
CA LEU A 361 4.50 -19.48 -14.34
C LEU A 361 3.14 -20.12 -14.65
N ARG A 362 2.08 -19.30 -14.67
CA ARG A 362 0.75 -19.76 -15.06
C ARG A 362 0.63 -19.91 -16.59
N PRO A 363 -0.32 -20.71 -17.10
CA PRO A 363 -0.44 -20.99 -18.54
C PRO A 363 -0.75 -19.75 -19.39
N CYS A 364 -1.59 -18.85 -18.87
CA CYS A 364 -2.02 -17.64 -19.58
C CYS A 364 -1.31 -16.41 -19.01
N LEU A 365 -0.40 -15.84 -19.79
CA LEU A 365 0.35 -14.63 -19.47
C LEU A 365 0.11 -13.58 -20.55
N ARG A 366 -0.10 -12.32 -20.15
CA ARG A 366 -0.33 -11.23 -21.11
C ARG A 366 0.97 -10.68 -21.70
N PHE A 367 2.04 -10.69 -20.90
CA PHE A 367 3.38 -10.28 -21.36
C PHE A 367 4.13 -11.45 -21.98
N ALA A 368 4.60 -11.26 -23.22
CA ALA A 368 5.34 -12.27 -23.97
C ALA A 368 6.68 -12.67 -23.31
N SER A 369 7.30 -11.77 -22.54
CA SER A 369 8.59 -12.04 -21.90
C SER A 369 8.41 -12.65 -20.51
N HIS A 370 8.62 -13.97 -20.43
CA HIS A 370 8.64 -14.73 -19.16
C HIS A 370 9.65 -14.18 -18.13
N LYS A 371 10.77 -13.60 -18.62
CA LYS A 371 11.83 -13.04 -17.77
C LYS A 371 11.32 -11.94 -16.83
N LEU A 372 10.30 -11.18 -17.25
CA LEU A 372 9.73 -10.11 -16.44
C LEU A 372 9.14 -10.62 -15.13
N TYR A 373 8.49 -11.80 -15.14
CA TYR A 373 7.89 -12.38 -13.95
C TYR A 373 8.95 -12.87 -12.97
N TYR A 374 10.01 -13.53 -13.46
CA TYR A 374 11.12 -13.98 -12.59
C TYR A 374 11.89 -12.80 -11.99
N ILE A 375 12.15 -11.75 -12.79
CA ILE A 375 12.78 -10.53 -12.29
C ILE A 375 11.88 -9.88 -11.23
N ALA A 376 10.56 -9.82 -11.47
CA ALA A 376 9.63 -9.25 -10.50
C ALA A 376 9.60 -10.04 -9.19
N MET A 377 9.62 -11.38 -9.24
CA MET A 377 9.73 -12.23 -8.04
C MET A 377 11.04 -11.98 -7.28
N ALA A 378 12.17 -11.96 -7.97
CA ALA A 378 13.46 -11.69 -7.36
C ALA A 378 13.53 -10.29 -6.74
N LEU A 379 13.06 -9.27 -7.45
CA LEU A 379 13.01 -7.90 -6.96
C LEU A 379 12.09 -7.76 -5.75
N ASP A 380 10.92 -8.42 -5.74
CA ASP A 380 10.03 -8.35 -4.58
C ASP A 380 10.67 -8.97 -3.34
N PHE A 381 11.31 -10.14 -3.48
CA PHE A 381 12.04 -10.76 -2.38
C PHE A 381 13.16 -9.86 -1.85
N LEU A 382 14.02 -9.33 -2.73
CA LEU A 382 15.15 -8.47 -2.34
C LEU A 382 14.67 -7.17 -1.67
N LEU A 383 13.63 -6.53 -2.21
CA LEU A 383 13.11 -5.29 -1.66
C LEU A 383 12.37 -5.51 -0.34
N ARG A 384 11.75 -6.68 -0.13
CA ARG A 384 11.20 -7.06 1.18
C ARG A 384 12.31 -7.21 2.22
N VAL A 385 13.41 -7.88 1.88
CA VAL A 385 14.59 -7.99 2.75
C VAL A 385 15.21 -6.61 3.00
N ALA A 386 15.29 -5.73 2.00
CA ALA A 386 15.76 -4.36 2.22
C ALA A 386 14.84 -3.58 3.19
N TRP A 387 13.54 -3.83 3.15
CA TRP A 387 12.59 -3.22 4.07
C TRP A 387 12.77 -3.71 5.52
N THR A 388 13.17 -4.97 5.73
CA THR A 388 13.46 -5.48 7.08
C THR A 388 14.70 -4.83 7.69
N MET A 389 15.71 -4.53 6.87
CA MET A 389 16.91 -3.82 7.33
C MET A 389 16.57 -2.45 7.92
N LYS A 390 15.56 -1.75 7.37
CA LYS A 390 15.06 -0.45 7.86
C LYS A 390 14.59 -0.49 9.31
N LEU A 391 14.04 -1.62 9.75
CA LEU A 391 13.43 -1.77 11.07
C LEU A 391 14.44 -2.24 12.12
N SER A 392 15.64 -2.67 11.70
CA SER A 392 16.70 -3.08 12.62
C SER A 392 17.25 -1.85 13.34
N SER A 393 17.11 -1.82 14.67
CA SER A 393 17.74 -0.80 15.53
C SER A 393 19.27 -0.87 15.51
N TYR A 394 19.84 -2.02 15.11
CA TYR A 394 21.29 -2.25 15.06
C TYR A 394 21.93 -1.76 13.76
N ILE A 395 21.16 -1.67 12.67
CA ILE A 395 21.66 -1.13 11.40
C ILE A 395 21.33 0.36 11.39
N GLN A 396 22.34 1.20 11.61
CA GLN A 396 22.19 2.65 11.68
C GLN A 396 21.94 3.29 10.30
N ILE A 397 20.90 2.88 9.58
CA ILE A 397 20.49 3.49 8.31
C ILE A 397 20.14 4.98 8.50
N ASP A 398 19.74 5.37 9.71
CA ASP A 398 19.51 6.76 10.11
C ASP A 398 20.79 7.62 10.04
N THR A 399 21.99 7.03 9.99
CA THR A 399 23.26 7.75 9.77
C THR A 399 23.53 8.05 8.29
N MET A 400 22.90 7.32 7.37
CA MET A 400 23.01 7.60 5.95
C MET A 400 22.12 8.78 5.58
N ALA A 401 22.69 9.79 4.93
CA ALA A 401 21.94 10.93 4.44
C ALA A 401 20.77 10.45 3.56
N TYR A 402 19.54 10.73 3.99
CA TYR A 402 18.31 10.34 3.30
C TYR A 402 18.08 8.82 3.14
N GLY A 403 18.72 7.97 3.96
CA GLY A 403 18.54 6.51 3.89
C GLY A 403 17.07 6.08 4.05
N ALA A 404 16.37 6.66 5.03
CA ALA A 404 14.93 6.43 5.22
C ALA A 404 14.08 6.85 4.01
N PHE A 405 14.42 7.95 3.34
CA PHE A 405 13.74 8.40 2.13
C PHE A 405 13.90 7.38 1.00
N TRP A 406 15.12 6.93 0.73
CA TRP A 406 15.38 5.96 -0.34
C TRP A 406 14.71 4.61 -0.09
N LEU A 407 14.71 4.11 1.15
CA LEU A 407 14.01 2.86 1.48
C LEU A 407 12.49 2.99 1.33
N ASN A 408 11.91 4.14 1.67
CA ASN A 408 10.50 4.40 1.38
C ASN A 408 10.24 4.46 -0.14
N ALA A 409 11.13 5.11 -0.91
CA ALA A 409 11.00 5.18 -2.37
C ALA A 409 11.07 3.79 -3.02
N LEU A 410 11.97 2.92 -2.54
CA LEU A 410 12.09 1.53 -2.97
C LEU A 410 10.85 0.69 -2.62
N GLU A 411 10.25 0.91 -1.46
CA GLU A 411 8.98 0.26 -1.09
C GLU A 411 7.81 0.72 -1.98
N ILE A 412 7.78 2.00 -2.36
CA ILE A 412 6.82 2.52 -3.34
C ILE A 412 7.04 1.87 -4.71
N TYR A 413 8.30 1.73 -5.15
CA TYR A 413 8.63 1.04 -6.40
C TYR A 413 8.20 -0.44 -6.39
N ARG A 414 8.45 -1.15 -5.29
CA ARG A 414 8.00 -2.54 -5.12
C ARG A 414 6.49 -2.66 -5.28
N ARG A 415 5.72 -1.76 -4.65
CA ARG A 415 4.26 -1.72 -4.76
C ARG A 415 3.78 -1.33 -6.15
N TRP A 416 4.49 -0.43 -6.83
CA TRP A 416 4.24 -0.08 -8.22
C TRP A 416 4.31 -1.34 -9.11
N GLN A 417 5.40 -2.10 -9.01
CA GLN A 417 5.58 -3.37 -9.72
C GLN A 417 4.50 -4.39 -9.36
N TRP A 418 4.20 -4.56 -8.07
CA TRP A 418 3.17 -5.48 -7.58
C TRP A 418 1.80 -5.18 -8.20
N THR A 419 1.43 -3.91 -8.26
CA THR A 419 0.12 -3.46 -8.77
C THR A 419 -0.05 -3.83 -10.25
N PHE A 420 1.03 -3.72 -11.03
CA PHE A 420 1.02 -4.05 -12.45
C PHE A 420 0.70 -5.52 -12.69
N LEU A 421 1.42 -6.42 -12.02
CA LEU A 421 1.21 -7.88 -12.13
C LEU A 421 -0.12 -8.32 -11.51
N ARG A 422 -0.55 -7.68 -10.41
CA ARG A 422 -1.85 -7.94 -9.78
C ARG A 422 -3.01 -7.65 -10.73
N ILE A 423 -3.02 -6.46 -11.35
CA ILE A 423 -4.09 -6.08 -12.27
C ILE A 423 -4.03 -6.92 -13.55
N GLU A 424 -2.84 -7.22 -14.06
CA GLU A 424 -2.70 -8.09 -15.22
C GLU A 424 -3.24 -9.50 -14.95
N LYS A 425 -2.98 -10.08 -13.77
CA LYS A 425 -3.58 -11.35 -13.34
C LYS A 425 -5.11 -11.33 -13.35
N GLU A 426 -5.76 -10.26 -12.87
CA GLU A 426 -7.23 -10.17 -12.85
C GLU A 426 -7.84 -9.98 -14.26
N THR A 427 -7.00 -9.78 -15.29
CA THR A 427 -7.43 -9.64 -16.69
C THR A 427 -7.09 -10.84 -17.55
N ALA A 428 -6.24 -11.74 -17.05
CA ALA A 428 -5.80 -12.95 -17.75
C ALA A 428 -6.64 -14.19 -17.37
N LEU A 429 -7.47 -14.07 -16.34
CA LEU A 429 -8.56 -14.97 -15.97
C LEU A 429 -9.84 -14.52 -16.65
#